data_AF-A0A7R9SWS3-F1
#
_entry.id   AF-A0A7R9SWS3-F1
#
_cell.length_a   1.000
_cell.length_b   1.000
_cell.length_c   1.000
_cell.angle_alpha   90.00
_cell.angle_beta   90.00
_cell.angle_gamma   90.00
#
_symmetry.space_group_name_H-M   'P 1'
#
loop_
_entity.id
_entity.type
_entity.pdbx_description
1 polymer ?
#
loop_
_entity_poly.entity_id
_entity_poly.type
_entity_poly.pdbx_seq_one_letter_code
_entity_poly.pdbx_strand_id
1 'polypeptide(L)'
;AQTVHFVLNSHDEHRLRNMPSIIYKDDHCWAYLLPPIKYPDGSVRLKLGGALMRGAQATSEHLEPGKRELVTHDDIVAWYKSGGEATAAEEMAALLNQLIPGLQPLGQINDSCATTHTPTGRPFVGAIGSDGLFVCTGGNGLAAKSSDEIGRLAALCVLEGWPQGEVALRREDFLPIVLD
;
A
#
# COMPACT_ATOMS: atom_id res chain seq x y z
N ALA A 1 5.64 4.14 -4.45
CA ALA A 1 4.37 3.54 -4.92
C ALA A 1 3.38 4.66 -5.18
N GLN A 2 2.33 4.46 -5.96
CA GLN A 2 1.33 5.53 -6.14
C GLN A 2 -0.05 4.94 -6.34
N THR A 3 -1.05 5.80 -6.26
CA THR A 3 -2.44 5.45 -6.51
C THR A 3 -3.05 6.39 -7.52
N VAL A 4 -3.94 5.86 -8.34
CA VAL A 4 -4.72 6.63 -9.30
C VAL A 4 -6.19 6.42 -9.02
N HIS A 5 -6.92 7.52 -8.99
CA HIS A 5 -8.34 7.56 -8.77
C HIS A 5 -9.02 7.97 -10.07
N PHE A 6 -10.04 7.22 -10.48
CA PHE A 6 -10.76 7.41 -11.73
C PHE A 6 -12.19 7.80 -11.40
N VAL A 7 -12.56 9.05 -11.71
CA VAL A 7 -13.90 9.59 -11.44
C VAL A 7 -14.89 8.93 -12.37
N LEU A 8 -15.95 8.35 -11.83
CA LEU A 8 -16.95 7.62 -12.61
C LEU A 8 -18.04 8.54 -13.11
N ASN A 9 -18.61 8.18 -14.26
CA ASN A 9 -19.89 8.69 -14.71
C ASN A 9 -21.03 7.85 -14.10
N SER A 10 -22.27 8.37 -14.10
CA SER A 10 -23.40 7.69 -13.47
C SER A 10 -23.73 6.31 -14.06
N HIS A 11 -23.43 6.07 -15.34
CA HIS A 11 -23.61 4.75 -15.95
C HIS A 11 -22.62 3.74 -15.36
N ASP A 12 -21.34 4.09 -15.28
CA ASP A 12 -20.30 3.22 -14.73
C ASP A 12 -20.42 3.05 -13.21
N GLU A 13 -20.85 4.08 -12.48
CA GLU A 13 -21.23 3.95 -11.07
C GLU A 13 -22.30 2.86 -10.88
N HIS A 14 -23.37 2.90 -11.67
CA HIS A 14 -24.44 1.93 -11.58
C HIS A 14 -24.00 0.52 -11.99
N ARG A 15 -23.20 0.42 -13.05
CA ARG A 15 -22.68 -0.83 -13.62
C ARG A 15 -21.73 -1.54 -12.64
N LEU A 16 -20.92 -0.79 -11.91
CA LEU A 16 -19.85 -1.31 -11.06
C LEU A 16 -20.20 -1.30 -9.56
N ARG A 17 -21.42 -0.89 -9.17
CA ARG A 17 -21.82 -0.73 -7.76
C ARG A 17 -21.59 -1.93 -6.85
N ASN A 18 -21.62 -3.14 -7.42
CA ASN A 18 -21.46 -4.40 -6.69
C ASN A 18 -20.13 -5.11 -7.03
N MET A 19 -19.22 -4.43 -7.72
CA MET A 19 -17.90 -4.98 -8.03
C MET A 19 -17.13 -5.24 -6.72
N PRO A 20 -16.47 -6.39 -6.54
CA PRO A 20 -15.62 -6.61 -5.38
C PRO A 20 -14.31 -5.82 -5.50
N SER A 21 -13.54 -5.77 -4.42
CA SER A 21 -12.12 -5.44 -4.52
C SER A 21 -11.40 -6.52 -5.34
N ILE A 22 -10.48 -6.11 -6.21
CA ILE A 22 -9.69 -7.01 -7.06
C ILE A 22 -8.22 -6.89 -6.66
N ILE A 23 -7.54 -8.03 -6.54
CA ILE A 23 -6.07 -8.09 -6.54
C ILE A 23 -5.67 -8.81 -7.82
N TYR A 24 -4.85 -8.16 -8.63
CA TYR A 24 -4.29 -8.70 -9.86
C TYR A 24 -2.78 -8.79 -9.70
N LYS A 25 -2.19 -9.94 -10.04
CA LYS A 25 -0.74 -10.13 -10.05
C LYS A 25 -0.36 -11.13 -11.12
N ASP A 26 0.60 -10.77 -11.96
CA ASP A 26 1.28 -11.64 -12.91
C ASP A 26 2.80 -11.37 -12.87
N ASP A 27 3.54 -11.93 -13.83
CA ASP A 27 4.99 -11.75 -13.94
C ASP A 27 5.41 -10.33 -14.34
N HIS A 28 4.45 -9.47 -14.69
CA HIS A 28 4.68 -8.16 -15.29
C HIS A 28 4.09 -7.01 -14.48
N CYS A 29 3.16 -7.26 -13.57
CA CYS A 29 2.58 -6.24 -12.72
C CYS A 29 1.91 -6.83 -11.49
N TRP A 30 1.68 -5.95 -10.52
CA TRP A 30 0.73 -6.19 -9.45
C TRP A 30 -0.13 -4.94 -9.29
N ALA A 31 -1.40 -5.15 -8.98
CA ALA A 31 -2.34 -4.08 -8.70
C ALA A 31 -3.42 -4.54 -7.72
N TYR A 32 -3.96 -3.59 -6.98
CA TYR A 32 -5.25 -3.70 -6.32
C TYR A 32 -6.19 -2.64 -6.88
N LEU A 33 -7.47 -3.00 -7.02
CA LEU A 33 -8.54 -2.12 -7.43
C LEU A 33 -9.64 -2.19 -6.37
N LEU A 34 -10.02 -1.04 -5.85
CA LEU A 34 -11.13 -0.91 -4.90
C LEU A 34 -12.46 -0.77 -5.65
N PRO A 35 -13.59 -1.20 -5.04
CA PRO A 35 -14.92 -0.88 -5.54
C PRO A 35 -15.13 0.63 -5.68
N PRO A 36 -16.20 1.07 -6.38
CA PRO A 36 -16.57 2.48 -6.40
C PRO A 36 -16.73 3.05 -4.98
N ILE A 37 -15.95 4.07 -4.65
CA ILE A 37 -15.97 4.75 -3.34
C ILE A 37 -16.52 6.16 -3.53
N LYS A 38 -17.46 6.56 -2.68
CA LYS A 38 -17.96 7.93 -2.61
C LYS A 38 -17.02 8.80 -1.78
N TYR A 39 -16.56 9.90 -2.35
CA TYR A 39 -15.65 10.85 -1.70
C TYR A 39 -16.44 12.03 -1.08
N PRO A 40 -15.83 12.80 -0.16
CA PRO A 40 -16.49 13.93 0.50
C PRO A 40 -16.99 15.02 -0.46
N ASP A 41 -16.38 15.15 -1.64
CA ASP A 41 -16.80 16.09 -2.69
C ASP A 41 -18.01 15.61 -3.50
N GLY A 42 -18.57 14.45 -3.15
CA GLY A 42 -19.73 13.86 -3.79
C GLY A 42 -19.41 12.97 -5.00
N SER A 43 -18.18 13.00 -5.52
CA SER A 43 -17.78 12.16 -6.63
C SER A 43 -17.65 10.68 -6.22
N VAL A 44 -17.94 9.77 -7.15
CA VAL A 44 -17.66 8.33 -6.98
C VAL A 44 -16.45 7.98 -7.83
N ARG A 45 -15.50 7.25 -7.25
CA ARG A 45 -14.24 6.94 -7.94
C ARG A 45 -13.84 5.50 -7.73
N LEU A 46 -13.26 4.88 -8.76
CA LEU A 46 -12.42 3.70 -8.59
C LEU A 46 -11.04 4.14 -8.11
N LYS A 47 -10.41 3.35 -7.24
CA LYS A 47 -9.02 3.57 -6.80
C LYS A 47 -8.18 2.36 -7.17
N LEU A 48 -7.14 2.60 -7.96
CA LEU A 48 -6.15 1.61 -8.35
C LEU A 48 -4.80 1.97 -7.72
N GLY A 49 -4.14 1.02 -7.09
CA GLY A 49 -2.73 1.12 -6.73
C GLY A 49 -1.98 -0.08 -7.25
N GLY A 50 -0.74 0.10 -7.70
CA GLY A 50 0.04 -0.98 -8.30
C GLY A 50 1.37 -0.49 -8.84
N ALA A 51 2.09 -1.40 -9.49
CA ALA A 51 3.28 -1.09 -10.27
C ALA A 51 3.41 -2.07 -11.44
N LEU A 52 3.89 -1.57 -12.59
CA LEU A 52 4.45 -2.42 -13.62
C LEU A 52 5.88 -2.83 -13.22
N MET A 53 6.19 -4.10 -13.43
CA MET A 53 7.46 -4.75 -13.10
C MET A 53 8.37 -4.89 -14.33
N ARG A 54 7.87 -4.59 -15.55
CA ARG A 54 8.59 -4.83 -16.81
C ARG A 54 9.80 -3.92 -16.94
N GLY A 55 11.01 -4.50 -16.96
CA GLY A 55 12.27 -3.81 -17.26
C GLY A 55 12.76 -2.82 -16.19
N ALA A 56 11.94 -2.56 -15.16
CA ALA A 56 12.31 -1.68 -14.07
C ALA A 56 13.17 -2.43 -13.06
N GLN A 57 14.47 -2.15 -13.06
CA GLN A 57 15.36 -2.61 -12.00
C GLN A 57 14.92 -1.97 -10.68
N ALA A 58 14.92 -2.76 -9.62
CA ALA A 58 14.83 -2.22 -8.27
C ALA A 58 16.02 -1.28 -8.05
N THR A 59 15.78 -0.13 -7.41
CA THR A 59 16.89 0.81 -7.11
C THR A 59 17.81 0.29 -5.99
N SER A 60 17.41 -0.77 -5.30
CA SER A 60 18.24 -1.50 -4.33
C SER A 60 17.85 -2.98 -4.25
N GLU A 61 18.77 -3.79 -3.74
CA GLU A 61 18.66 -5.25 -3.64
C GLU A 61 17.50 -5.74 -2.75
N HIS A 62 16.97 -4.85 -1.90
CA HIS A 62 15.88 -5.15 -0.98
C HIS A 62 14.50 -4.71 -1.49
N LEU A 63 14.43 -4.16 -2.71
CA LEU A 63 13.19 -3.68 -3.31
C LEU A 63 12.70 -4.62 -4.41
N GLU A 64 11.38 -4.71 -4.51
CA GLU A 64 10.73 -5.32 -5.67
C GLU A 64 11.03 -4.48 -6.92
N PRO A 65 11.18 -5.10 -8.11
CA PRO A 65 11.25 -4.40 -9.39
C PRO A 65 10.16 -3.33 -9.52
N GLY A 66 10.42 -2.23 -10.22
CA GLY A 66 9.45 -1.13 -10.35
C GLY A 66 9.24 -0.29 -9.08
N LYS A 67 10.05 -0.47 -8.04
CA LYS A 67 10.08 0.41 -6.87
C LYS A 67 11.33 1.26 -6.83
N ARG A 68 11.14 2.49 -6.34
CA ARG A 68 12.19 3.46 -6.04
C ARG A 68 12.34 3.61 -4.52
N GLU A 69 13.58 3.55 -4.07
CA GLU A 69 13.96 3.88 -2.70
C GLU A 69 13.94 5.39 -2.48
N LEU A 70 13.39 5.81 -1.34
CA LEU A 70 13.43 7.18 -0.86
C LEU A 70 14.37 7.18 0.35
N VAL A 71 15.60 7.65 0.13
CA VAL A 71 16.71 7.46 1.09
C VAL A 71 16.69 8.54 2.16
N THR A 72 16.45 9.79 1.77
CA THR A 72 16.48 10.93 2.68
C THR A 72 15.09 11.42 3.04
N HIS A 73 15.00 12.16 4.15
CA HIS A 73 13.78 12.89 4.51
C HIS A 73 13.32 13.81 3.38
N ASP A 74 14.25 14.51 2.73
CA ASP A 74 13.92 15.45 1.67
C ASP A 74 13.40 14.74 0.41
N ASP A 75 13.90 13.52 0.11
CA ASP A 75 13.35 12.68 -0.96
C ASP A 75 11.88 12.30 -0.68
N ILE A 76 11.56 11.96 0.57
CA ILE A 76 10.19 11.62 1.00
C ILE A 76 9.27 12.83 0.85
N VAL A 77 9.71 14.00 1.33
CA VAL A 77 8.94 15.24 1.22
C VAL A 77 8.73 15.64 -0.24
N ALA A 78 9.78 15.55 -1.07
CA ALA A 78 9.69 15.83 -2.49
C ALA A 78 8.72 14.86 -3.18
N TRP A 79 8.76 13.57 -2.84
CA TRP A 79 7.84 12.56 -3.35
C TRP A 79 6.39 12.89 -3.03
N TYR A 80 6.06 13.20 -1.78
CA TYR A 80 4.68 13.54 -1.40
C TYR A 80 4.16 14.83 -2.03
N LYS A 81 5.05 15.74 -2.46
CA LYS A 81 4.68 16.97 -3.16
C LYS A 81 4.55 16.80 -4.67
N SER A 82 5.02 15.68 -5.24
CA SER A 82 5.01 15.48 -6.70
C SER A 82 3.66 15.00 -7.24
N GLY A 83 2.83 14.35 -6.41
CA GLY A 83 1.61 13.68 -6.85
C GLY A 83 1.85 12.35 -7.59
N GLY A 84 3.10 11.86 -7.58
CA GLY A 84 3.51 10.63 -8.25
C GLY A 84 4.16 10.86 -9.62
N GLU A 85 4.40 9.76 -10.35
CA GLU A 85 4.97 9.77 -11.69
C GLU A 85 3.87 9.67 -12.76
N ALA A 86 3.97 10.52 -13.79
CA ALA A 86 2.99 10.59 -14.87
C ALA A 86 2.95 9.31 -15.71
N THR A 87 4.11 8.73 -16.02
CA THR A 87 4.23 7.47 -16.77
C THR A 87 3.56 6.32 -16.04
N ALA A 88 3.80 6.17 -14.74
CA ALA A 88 3.12 5.17 -13.91
C ALA A 88 1.59 5.39 -13.87
N ALA A 89 1.14 6.65 -13.92
CA ALA A 89 -0.28 6.98 -13.97
C ALA A 89 -0.93 6.55 -15.31
N GLU A 90 -0.25 6.76 -16.43
CA GLU A 90 -0.68 6.29 -17.76
C GLU A 90 -0.74 4.76 -17.84
N GLU A 91 0.28 4.08 -17.30
CA GLU A 91 0.34 2.62 -17.22
C GLU A 91 -0.82 2.03 -16.41
N MET A 92 -1.14 2.64 -15.27
CA MET A 92 -2.29 2.24 -14.46
C MET A 92 -3.63 2.49 -15.14
N ALA A 93 -3.75 3.58 -15.92
CA ALA A 93 -4.95 3.82 -16.72
C ALA A 93 -5.12 2.74 -17.81
N ALA A 94 -4.01 2.34 -18.45
CA ALA A 94 -4.02 1.24 -19.42
C ALA A 94 -4.40 -0.09 -18.76
N LEU A 95 -3.85 -0.41 -17.58
CA LEU A 95 -4.21 -1.60 -16.82
C LEU A 95 -5.69 -1.59 -16.41
N LEU A 96 -6.21 -0.45 -15.96
CA LEU A 96 -7.63 -0.33 -15.62
C LEU A 96 -8.53 -0.64 -16.81
N ASN A 97 -8.18 -0.16 -18.01
CA ASN A 97 -8.96 -0.44 -19.21
C ASN A 97 -8.93 -1.93 -19.60
N GLN A 98 -7.87 -2.66 -19.25
CA GLN A 98 -7.82 -4.12 -19.42
C GLN A 98 -8.70 -4.84 -18.38
N LEU A 99 -8.66 -4.40 -17.12
CA LEU A 99 -9.44 -5.00 -16.03
C LEU A 99 -10.94 -4.71 -16.16
N ILE A 100 -11.30 -3.49 -16.59
CA ILE A 100 -12.68 -3.01 -16.73
C ILE A 100 -12.86 -2.43 -18.14
N PRO A 101 -13.04 -3.28 -19.17
CA PRO A 101 -13.19 -2.83 -20.55
C PRO A 101 -14.36 -1.87 -20.73
N GLY A 102 -14.14 -0.82 -21.52
CA GLY A 102 -15.16 0.16 -21.87
C GLY A 102 -15.42 1.23 -20.81
N LEU A 103 -14.64 1.26 -19.72
CA LEU A 103 -14.70 2.34 -18.74
C LEU A 103 -14.31 3.68 -19.39
N GLN A 104 -15.08 4.74 -19.12
CA GLN A 104 -14.77 6.11 -19.58
C GLN A 104 -14.78 7.07 -18.38
N PRO A 105 -13.66 7.18 -17.65
CA PRO A 105 -13.58 8.07 -16.49
C PRO A 105 -13.80 9.53 -16.88
N LEU A 106 -14.52 10.28 -16.04
CA LEU A 106 -14.73 11.72 -16.20
C LEU A 106 -13.47 12.53 -15.84
N GLY A 107 -12.54 11.92 -15.11
CA GLY A 107 -11.32 12.54 -14.67
C GLY A 107 -10.41 11.56 -13.93
N GLN A 108 -9.16 11.98 -13.78
CA GLN A 108 -8.11 11.20 -13.12
C GLN A 108 -7.45 12.07 -12.04
N ILE A 109 -7.21 11.47 -10.88
CA ILE A 109 -6.50 12.11 -9.76
C ILE A 109 -5.38 11.17 -9.33
N ASN A 110 -4.16 11.68 -9.33
CA ASN A 110 -2.95 10.92 -8.98
C ASN A 110 -2.50 11.30 -7.58
N ASP A 111 -2.00 10.32 -6.83
CA ASP A 111 -1.44 10.56 -5.50
C ASP A 111 -0.22 9.68 -5.24
N SER A 112 0.79 10.28 -4.63
CA SER A 112 2.04 9.66 -4.22
C SER A 112 1.86 8.88 -2.91
N CYS A 113 2.42 7.69 -2.82
CA CYS A 113 2.38 6.86 -1.61
C CYS A 113 3.76 6.25 -1.31
N ALA A 114 4.09 6.10 -0.03
CA ALA A 114 5.30 5.42 0.40
C ALA A 114 4.97 4.29 1.40
N THR A 115 5.79 3.26 1.37
CA THR A 115 5.70 2.11 2.28
C THR A 115 7.08 1.80 2.84
N THR A 116 7.14 1.43 4.10
CA THR A 116 8.38 0.98 4.74
C THR A 116 8.46 -0.54 4.71
N HIS A 117 9.63 -1.06 4.36
CA HIS A 117 9.91 -2.48 4.27
C HIS A 117 10.91 -2.90 5.34
N THR A 118 10.60 -3.98 6.05
CA THR A 118 11.47 -4.60 7.06
C THR A 118 12.24 -5.77 6.44
N PRO A 119 13.47 -6.07 6.90
CA PRO A 119 14.21 -7.25 6.44
C PRO A 119 13.47 -8.58 6.63
N THR A 120 12.59 -8.68 7.63
CA THR A 120 11.82 -9.90 7.94
C THR A 120 10.56 -10.06 7.07
N GLY A 121 10.19 -9.05 6.29
CA GLY A 121 8.89 -8.99 5.59
C GLY A 121 7.66 -8.97 6.50
N ARG A 122 7.85 -8.74 7.82
CA ARG A 122 6.79 -8.64 8.84
C ARG A 122 6.85 -7.28 9.52
N PRO A 123 5.72 -6.68 9.92
CA PRO A 123 5.77 -5.44 10.67
C PRO A 123 6.54 -5.62 11.97
N PHE A 124 7.32 -4.61 12.34
CA PHE A 124 7.97 -4.57 13.64
C PHE A 124 6.96 -4.15 14.68
N VAL A 125 6.75 -4.98 15.69
CA VAL A 125 5.85 -4.77 16.82
C VAL A 125 6.58 -5.17 18.10
N GLY A 126 7.02 -4.20 18.89
CA GLY A 126 7.75 -4.50 20.12
C GLY A 126 8.44 -3.31 20.77
N ALA A 127 9.02 -3.55 21.94
CA ALA A 127 9.86 -2.59 22.64
C ALA A 127 11.19 -2.36 21.91
N ILE A 128 11.70 -1.13 21.98
CA ILE A 128 13.06 -0.78 21.57
C ILE A 128 13.81 -0.15 22.75
N GLY A 129 14.99 -0.70 23.06
CA GLY A 129 15.76 -0.29 24.23
C GLY A 129 15.10 -0.64 25.57
N SER A 130 15.55 0.01 26.64
CA SER A 130 15.08 -0.20 28.02
C SER A 130 14.02 0.78 28.49
N ASP A 131 13.73 1.83 27.72
CA ASP A 131 13.10 3.05 28.24
C ASP A 131 11.58 3.09 28.02
N GLY A 132 10.95 1.92 27.87
CA GLY A 132 9.50 1.81 27.67
C GLY A 132 9.01 2.35 26.32
N LEU A 133 9.91 2.52 25.34
CA LEU A 133 9.54 2.91 23.98
C LEU A 133 9.15 1.68 23.16
N PHE A 134 8.00 1.74 22.50
CA PHE A 134 7.51 0.67 21.63
C PHE A 134 7.30 1.17 20.21
N VAL A 135 7.52 0.30 19.24
CA VAL A 135 7.28 0.59 17.82
C VAL A 135 6.26 -0.38 17.24
N CYS A 136 5.45 0.14 16.32
CA CYS A 136 4.57 -0.61 15.45
C CYS A 136 4.72 -0.02 14.04
N THR A 137 5.65 -0.55 13.24
CA THR A 137 6.05 0.06 11.96
C THR A 137 6.41 -1.00 10.90
N GLY A 138 6.80 -0.57 9.71
CA GLY A 138 7.28 -1.49 8.68
C GLY A 138 6.15 -2.30 8.04
N GLY A 139 5.08 -1.65 7.58
CA GLY A 139 3.89 -2.33 7.08
C GLY A 139 4.07 -3.16 5.79
N ASN A 140 5.26 -3.15 5.18
CA ASN A 140 5.65 -3.98 4.02
C ASN A 140 4.72 -3.86 2.80
N GLY A 141 3.96 -2.77 2.70
CA GLY A 141 2.96 -2.54 1.65
C GLY A 141 1.67 -3.37 1.78
N LEU A 142 1.49 -4.09 2.90
CA LEU A 142 0.36 -5.00 3.11
C LEU A 142 -0.44 -4.70 4.38
N ALA A 143 0.02 -3.77 5.22
CA ALA A 143 -0.57 -3.53 6.54
C ALA A 143 -1.99 -2.95 6.52
N ALA A 144 -2.40 -2.24 5.46
CA ALA A 144 -3.70 -1.55 5.44
C ALA A 144 -4.91 -2.49 5.64
N LYS A 145 -4.85 -3.72 5.08
CA LYS A 145 -5.92 -4.73 5.24
C LYS A 145 -5.86 -5.47 6.58
N SER A 146 -4.76 -5.34 7.31
CA SER A 146 -4.48 -6.06 8.56
C SER A 146 -4.27 -5.10 9.72
N SER A 147 -4.65 -3.82 9.57
CA SER A 147 -4.35 -2.76 10.51
C SER A 147 -4.97 -3.00 11.88
N ASP A 148 -6.19 -3.55 11.92
CA ASP A 148 -6.91 -3.79 13.17
C ASP A 148 -6.17 -4.81 14.02
N GLU A 149 -5.72 -5.90 13.39
CA GLU A 149 -4.99 -6.96 14.07
C GLU A 149 -3.58 -6.52 14.45
N ILE A 150 -2.87 -5.82 13.56
CA ILE A 150 -1.56 -5.24 13.88
C ILE A 150 -1.66 -4.26 15.05
N GLY A 151 -2.71 -3.42 15.07
CA GLY A 151 -2.99 -2.49 16.15
C GLY A 151 -3.31 -3.19 17.46
N ARG A 152 -4.10 -4.27 17.43
CA ARG A 152 -4.36 -5.12 18.59
C ARG A 152 -3.08 -5.72 19.16
N LEU A 153 -2.22 -6.31 18.31
CA LEU A 153 -0.93 -6.85 18.72
C LEU A 153 -0.03 -5.79 19.36
N ALA A 154 0.02 -4.60 18.77
CA ALA A 154 0.79 -3.48 19.31
C ALA A 154 0.27 -3.05 20.68
N ALA A 155 -1.05 -2.92 20.84
CA ALA A 155 -1.66 -2.57 22.11
C ALA A 155 -1.38 -3.62 23.20
N LEU A 156 -1.54 -4.91 22.87
CA LEU A 156 -1.22 -6.00 23.80
C LEU A 156 0.25 -5.99 24.18
N CYS A 157 1.16 -5.84 23.21
CA CYS A 157 2.59 -5.79 23.47
C CYS A 157 2.97 -4.70 24.48
N VAL A 158 2.28 -3.56 24.45
CA VAL A 158 2.51 -2.43 25.38
C VAL A 158 1.91 -2.70 26.75
N LEU A 159 0.70 -3.23 26.83
CA LEU A 159 -0.09 -3.31 28.08
C LEU A 159 0.12 -4.62 28.84
N GLU A 160 0.24 -5.73 28.12
CA GLU A 160 0.18 -7.10 28.65
C GLU A 160 1.37 -7.96 28.22
N GLY A 161 2.15 -7.50 27.23
CA GLY A 161 3.17 -8.28 26.54
C GLY A 161 2.60 -9.04 25.34
N TRP A 162 3.44 -9.87 24.70
CA TRP A 162 3.03 -10.60 23.51
C TRP A 162 1.96 -11.66 23.85
N PRO A 163 0.85 -11.77 23.08
CA PRO A 163 -0.21 -12.71 23.36
C PRO A 163 0.29 -14.16 23.39
N GLN A 164 -0.08 -14.90 24.43
CA GLN A 164 0.25 -16.32 24.58
C GLN A 164 -0.85 -17.17 23.91
N GLY A 165 -0.46 -18.16 23.10
CA GLY A 165 -1.38 -19.12 22.47
C GLY A 165 -1.70 -18.86 20.99
N GLU A 166 -1.21 -17.77 20.41
CA GLU A 166 -1.36 -17.50 18.97
C GLU A 166 -0.25 -18.17 18.16
N VAL A 167 -0.44 -19.45 17.81
CA VAL A 167 0.58 -20.27 17.14
C VAL A 167 0.98 -19.71 15.76
N ALA A 168 0.08 -19.00 15.08
CA ALA A 168 0.34 -18.40 13.78
C ALA A 168 1.12 -17.07 13.84
N LEU A 169 1.16 -16.41 15.00
CA LEU A 169 1.74 -15.08 15.18
C LEU A 169 2.84 -15.14 16.25
N ARG A 170 3.97 -15.73 15.85
CA ARG A 170 5.12 -15.92 16.73
C ARG A 170 5.85 -14.60 16.96
N ARG A 171 6.11 -14.25 18.21
CA ARG A 171 6.73 -12.98 18.60
C ARG A 171 8.01 -12.67 17.83
N GLU A 172 8.88 -13.66 17.67
CA GLU A 172 10.18 -13.53 17.03
C GLU A 172 10.10 -13.02 15.59
N ASP A 173 8.99 -13.27 14.89
CA ASP A 173 8.79 -12.82 13.52
C ASP A 173 8.53 -11.30 13.44
N PHE A 174 8.16 -10.66 14.55
CA PHE A 174 7.75 -9.26 14.64
C PHE A 174 8.71 -8.40 15.48
N LEU A 175 9.76 -8.99 16.07
CA LEU A 175 10.69 -8.24 16.91
C LEU A 175 11.38 -7.13 16.10
N PRO A 176 11.41 -5.88 16.62
CA PRO A 176 12.18 -4.82 16.00
C PRO A 176 13.68 -5.15 15.98
N ILE A 177 14.34 -4.87 14.85
CA ILE A 177 15.80 -4.93 14.74
C ILE A 177 16.34 -3.53 15.07
N VAL A 178 17.12 -3.44 16.15
CA VAL A 178 17.83 -2.22 16.53
C VAL A 178 19.28 -2.39 16.08
N LEU A 179 19.77 -1.45 15.28
CA LEU A 179 21.17 -1.39 14.88
C LEU A 179 21.94 -0.62 15.96
N ASP A 180 23.10 -1.15 16.35
CA ASP A 180 24.05 -0.49 17.27
C ASP A 180 24.71 0.76 16.64
#